data_AF-A0AAJ4AN03-F1
#
_entry.id   AF-A0AAJ4AN03-F1
#
_cell.length_a   1.000
_cell.length_b   1.000
_cell.length_c   1.000
_cell.angle_alpha   90.00
_cell.angle_beta   90.00
_cell.angle_gamma   90.00
#
_symmetry.space_group_name_H-M   'P 1'
#
loop_
_entity.id
_entity.type
_entity.pdbx_description
1 polymer ?
#
loop_
_entity_poly.entity_id
_entity_poly.type
_entity_poly.pdbx_seq_one_letter_code
_entity_poly.pdbx_strand_id
1 'polypeptide(L)'
;MYNEDIRTIALLMSDLDLDQSGVAKAVKEETGHGINQGTISRVLAGQAKDATITLVRYALENIQSKGGMPNKTDEHYKGSVTQQEQDSEVVTWFVTAESEEEAINRVASYGVNVHGAKNHYDYDCTGQWFADPARAEFVKFMQCYAVTMRWLRDV
;
A
#
# COMPACT_ATOMS: atom_id res chain seq x y z
N MET A 1 25.77 -7.74 -4.37
CA MET A 1 25.34 -6.50 -3.68
C MET A 1 24.20 -6.88 -2.77
N TYR A 2 24.34 -6.78 -1.46
CA TYR A 2 23.21 -6.96 -0.55
C TYR A 2 22.27 -5.78 -0.74
N ASN A 3 20.99 -6.06 -1.04
CA ASN A 3 19.98 -5.04 -1.23
C ASN A 3 19.72 -4.36 0.14
N GLU A 4 19.98 -3.04 0.21
CA GLU A 4 19.92 -2.24 1.43
C GLU A 4 18.53 -2.27 2.10
N ASP A 5 17.48 -2.39 1.29
CA ASP A 5 16.10 -2.53 1.76
C ASP A 5 15.88 -3.82 2.56
N ILE A 6 16.48 -4.94 2.12
CA ILE A 6 16.34 -6.23 2.79
C ILE A 6 17.01 -6.20 4.16
N ARG A 7 18.18 -5.57 4.24
CA ARG A 7 18.88 -5.38 5.52
C ARG A 7 18.05 -4.51 6.45
N THR A 8 17.44 -3.46 5.94
CA THR A 8 16.58 -2.55 6.70
C THR A 8 15.36 -3.27 7.25
N ILE A 9 14.69 -4.09 6.43
CA ILE A 9 13.58 -4.94 6.86
C ILE A 9 14.00 -5.89 7.97
N ALA A 10 15.15 -6.58 7.82
CA ALA A 10 15.64 -7.50 8.85
C ALA A 10 15.94 -6.80 10.19
N LEU A 11 16.48 -5.57 10.14
CA LEU A 11 16.71 -4.76 11.34
C LEU A 11 15.39 -4.34 11.99
N LEU A 12 14.44 -3.84 11.21
CA LEU A 12 13.12 -3.44 11.72
C LEU A 12 12.35 -4.61 12.34
N MET A 13 12.44 -5.80 11.75
CA MET A 13 11.87 -7.02 12.32
C MET A 13 12.45 -7.33 13.70
N SER A 14 13.77 -7.17 13.86
CA SER A 14 14.44 -7.37 15.14
C SER A 14 14.08 -6.29 16.15
N ASP A 15 14.04 -5.03 15.74
CA ASP A 15 13.75 -3.88 16.62
C ASP A 15 12.30 -3.91 17.14
N LEU A 16 11.38 -4.45 16.34
CA LEU A 16 9.95 -4.58 16.67
C LEU A 16 9.60 -5.94 17.31
N ASP A 17 10.57 -6.83 17.48
CA ASP A 17 10.38 -8.21 17.96
C ASP A 17 9.30 -8.97 17.16
N LEU A 18 9.34 -8.83 15.82
CA LEU A 18 8.39 -9.46 14.90
C LEU A 18 9.04 -10.60 14.12
N ASP A 19 8.43 -11.78 14.22
CA ASP A 19 8.73 -12.90 13.32
C ASP A 19 8.06 -12.72 11.95
N GLN A 20 8.34 -13.60 10.99
CA GLN A 20 7.79 -13.50 9.64
C GLN A 20 6.26 -13.55 9.58
N SER A 21 5.61 -14.19 10.55
CA SER A 21 4.15 -14.24 10.65
C SER A 21 3.60 -12.93 11.21
N GLY A 22 4.28 -12.37 12.22
CA GLY A 22 4.02 -11.05 12.79
C GLY A 22 4.15 -9.94 11.74
N VAL A 23 5.20 -9.98 10.90
CA VAL A 23 5.36 -9.03 9.78
C VAL A 23 4.22 -9.16 8.77
N ALA A 24 3.83 -10.38 8.42
CA ALA A 24 2.73 -10.61 7.49
C ALA A 24 1.40 -10.05 8.02
N LYS A 25 1.14 -10.22 9.33
CA LYS A 25 -0.01 -9.63 10.03
C LYS A 25 0.06 -8.11 10.08
N ALA A 26 1.22 -7.57 10.44
CA ALA A 26 1.51 -6.14 10.46
C ALA A 26 1.27 -5.48 9.10
N VAL A 27 1.75 -6.08 8.01
CA VAL A 27 1.51 -5.58 6.66
C VAL A 27 0.02 -5.55 6.35
N LYS A 28 -0.72 -6.60 6.70
CA LYS A 28 -2.18 -6.62 6.54
C LYS A 28 -2.87 -5.52 7.35
N GLU A 29 -2.44 -5.26 8.57
CA GLU A 29 -3.03 -4.25 9.45
C GLU A 29 -2.72 -2.82 8.98
N GLU A 30 -1.50 -2.56 8.51
CA GLU A 30 -1.06 -1.21 8.11
C GLU A 30 -1.43 -0.85 6.67
N THR A 31 -1.57 -1.83 5.79
CA THR A 31 -1.77 -1.59 4.33
C THR A 31 -3.05 -2.21 3.78
N GLY A 32 -3.78 -3.00 4.58
CA GLY A 32 -4.85 -3.87 4.09
C GLY A 32 -4.37 -5.10 3.31
N HIS A 33 -3.08 -5.16 2.92
CA HIS A 33 -2.56 -6.20 2.05
C HIS A 33 -2.26 -7.50 2.77
N GLY A 34 -3.02 -8.54 2.42
CA GLY A 34 -2.76 -9.90 2.88
C GLY A 34 -1.54 -10.51 2.20
N ILE A 35 -0.41 -10.53 2.90
CA ILE A 35 0.75 -11.34 2.51
C ILE A 35 0.94 -12.49 3.50
N ASN A 36 1.63 -13.55 3.09
CA ASN A 36 1.90 -14.71 3.93
C ASN A 36 3.37 -14.78 4.35
N GLN A 37 3.66 -15.61 5.36
CA GLN A 37 5.01 -15.83 5.88
C GLN A 37 6.01 -16.21 4.77
N GLY A 38 5.59 -17.04 3.80
CA GLY A 38 6.43 -17.45 2.67
C GLY A 38 6.81 -16.31 1.73
N THR A 39 5.98 -15.25 1.64
CA THR A 39 6.31 -14.01 0.94
C THR A 39 7.37 -13.20 1.71
N ILE A 40 7.30 -13.15 3.04
CA ILE A 40 8.34 -12.51 3.87
C ILE A 40 9.67 -13.24 3.75
N SER A 41 9.67 -14.58 3.77
CA SER A 41 10.87 -15.39 3.50
C SER A 41 11.50 -15.05 2.15
N ARG A 42 10.69 -14.85 1.10
CA ARG A 42 11.18 -14.44 -0.23
C ARG A 42 11.72 -13.01 -0.25
N VAL A 43 11.13 -12.09 0.52
CA VAL A 43 11.66 -10.73 0.71
C VAL A 43 13.05 -10.78 1.36
N LEU A 44 13.19 -11.53 2.46
CA LEU A 44 14.47 -11.68 3.16
C LEU A 44 15.55 -12.39 2.33
N ALA A 45 15.13 -13.28 1.42
CA ALA A 45 16.01 -13.95 0.47
C ALA A 45 16.34 -13.10 -0.78
N GLY A 46 15.74 -11.92 -0.94
CA GLY A 46 15.93 -11.07 -2.13
C GLY A 46 15.31 -11.61 -3.41
N GLN A 47 14.26 -12.41 -3.28
CA GLN A 47 13.54 -13.07 -4.38
C GLN A 47 12.15 -12.46 -4.61
N ALA A 48 11.74 -11.48 -3.80
CA ALA A 48 10.47 -10.78 -3.95
C ALA A 48 10.60 -9.61 -4.94
N LYS A 49 9.45 -9.18 -5.49
CA LYS A 49 9.38 -7.97 -6.33
C LYS A 49 9.66 -6.73 -5.48
N ASP A 50 10.28 -5.70 -6.07
CA ASP A 50 10.62 -4.44 -5.38
C ASP A 50 9.42 -3.77 -4.70
N ALA A 51 8.23 -3.85 -5.32
CA ALA A 51 6.99 -3.37 -4.73
C ALA A 51 6.62 -4.09 -3.43
N THR A 52 6.84 -5.41 -3.36
CA THR A 52 6.61 -6.21 -2.15
C THR A 52 7.63 -5.88 -1.06
N ILE A 53 8.89 -5.68 -1.44
CA ILE A 53 9.94 -5.24 -0.51
C ILE A 53 9.57 -3.89 0.09
N THR A 54 9.14 -2.94 -0.76
CA THR A 54 8.70 -1.60 -0.37
C THR A 54 7.49 -1.65 0.56
N LEU A 55 6.50 -2.50 0.27
CA LEU A 55 5.30 -2.68 1.09
C LEU A 55 5.63 -3.22 2.50
N VAL A 56 6.49 -4.23 2.58
CA VAL A 56 6.92 -4.81 3.86
C VAL A 56 7.70 -3.78 4.68
N ARG A 57 8.62 -3.07 4.03
CA ARG A 57 9.37 -1.99 4.64
C ARG A 57 8.45 -0.90 5.19
N TYR A 58 7.49 -0.43 4.39
CA TYR A 58 6.49 0.57 4.79
C TYR A 58 5.75 0.16 6.06
N ALA A 59 5.21 -1.07 6.12
CA ALA A 59 4.42 -1.49 7.28
C ALA A 59 5.25 -1.52 8.57
N LEU A 60 6.49 -2.01 8.49
CA LEU A 60 7.38 -2.08 9.63
C LEU A 60 7.87 -0.70 10.08
N GLU A 61 8.24 0.17 9.13
CA GLU A 61 8.61 1.55 9.44
C GLU A 61 7.43 2.33 10.03
N ASN A 62 6.19 2.07 9.57
CA ASN A 62 5.00 2.72 10.13
C ASN A 62 4.79 2.29 11.59
N ILE A 63 4.92 1.00 11.89
CA ILE A 63 4.83 0.48 13.27
C ILE A 63 5.95 1.06 14.15
N GLN A 64 7.19 1.13 13.66
CA GLN A 64 8.30 1.73 14.38
C GLN A 64 8.04 3.22 14.65
N SER A 65 7.52 3.95 13.66
CA SER A 65 7.26 5.39 13.77
C SER A 65 6.10 5.74 14.71
N LYS A 66 5.14 4.83 14.92
CA LYS A 66 4.13 4.94 16.00
C LYS A 66 4.76 4.93 17.40
N GLY A 67 6.04 4.55 17.52
CA GLY A 67 6.87 4.66 18.74
C GLY A 67 7.94 5.77 18.73
N GLY A 68 8.12 6.53 17.64
CA GLY A 68 9.13 7.60 17.54
C GLY A 68 9.71 7.74 16.13
N MET A 69 9.82 8.98 15.64
CA MET A 69 10.19 9.34 14.25
C MET A 69 11.55 8.82 13.78
N PRO A 70 11.64 8.38 12.49
CA PRO A 70 12.84 8.56 11.68
C PRO A 70 12.60 9.47 10.45
N ASN A 71 13.54 10.39 10.25
CA ASN A 71 13.70 11.24 9.06
C ASN A 71 14.34 10.44 7.91
N LYS A 72 13.76 10.48 6.71
CA LYS A 72 14.48 10.77 5.44
C LYS A 72 13.55 10.67 4.22
N THR A 73 13.44 11.80 3.53
CA THR A 73 13.02 12.00 2.13
C THR A 73 13.75 11.07 1.16
N ASP A 74 13.01 10.21 0.44
CA ASP A 74 13.42 9.67 -0.87
C ASP A 74 12.35 10.06 -1.89
N GLU A 75 12.71 11.02 -2.75
CA GLU A 75 11.92 11.41 -3.91
C GLU A 75 11.95 10.29 -4.93
N HIS A 76 10.76 9.83 -5.34
CA HIS A 76 10.34 9.43 -6.68
C HIS A 76 9.15 8.45 -6.57
N TYR A 77 8.21 8.59 -7.49
CA TYR A 77 7.03 7.74 -7.69
C TYR A 77 7.38 6.23 -7.54
N LYS A 78 6.74 5.53 -6.58
CA LYS A 78 7.11 4.15 -6.19
C LYS A 78 6.18 3.04 -6.74
N GLY A 79 5.33 3.36 -7.72
CA GLY A 79 4.45 2.40 -8.40
C GLY A 79 3.09 2.20 -7.72
N SER A 80 2.38 1.15 -8.12
CA SER A 80 1.08 0.77 -7.57
C SER A 80 1.08 -0.69 -7.09
N VAL A 81 0.30 -0.96 -6.06
CA VAL A 81 0.05 -2.33 -5.57
C VAL A 81 -1.43 -2.63 -5.70
N THR A 82 -1.76 -3.73 -6.36
CA THR A 82 -3.13 -4.22 -6.56
C THR A 82 -3.35 -5.48 -5.73
N GLN A 83 -4.38 -5.48 -4.91
CA GLN A 83 -4.93 -6.64 -4.22
C GLN A 83 -6.28 -6.97 -4.81
N GLN A 84 -6.46 -8.22 -5.23
CA GLN A 84 -7.74 -8.72 -5.73
C GLN A 84 -8.29 -9.75 -4.75
N GLU A 85 -9.43 -9.44 -4.16
CA GLU A 85 -10.27 -10.34 -3.38
C GLU A 85 -11.48 -10.78 -4.23
N GLN A 86 -12.24 -11.74 -3.72
CA GLN A 86 -13.34 -12.37 -4.46
C GLN A 86 -14.38 -11.36 -4.97
N ASP A 87 -14.65 -10.32 -4.16
CA ASP A 87 -15.65 -9.29 -4.42
C ASP A 87 -15.10 -7.86 -4.28
N SER A 88 -13.77 -7.70 -4.17
CA SER A 88 -13.17 -6.37 -4.08
C SER A 88 -11.77 -6.32 -4.69
N GLU A 89 -11.38 -5.18 -5.24
CA GLU A 89 -10.03 -4.90 -5.70
C GLU A 89 -9.56 -3.63 -4.99
N VAL A 90 -8.36 -3.62 -4.44
CA VAL A 90 -7.77 -2.43 -3.81
C VAL A 90 -6.49 -2.10 -4.55
N VAL A 91 -6.36 -0.85 -4.99
CA VAL A 91 -5.13 -0.35 -5.61
C VAL A 91 -4.65 0.87 -4.86
N THR A 92 -3.40 0.84 -4.40
CA THR A 92 -2.75 1.98 -3.76
C THR A 92 -1.65 2.52 -4.66
N TRP A 93 -1.73 3.81 -4.96
CA TRP A 93 -0.75 4.56 -5.75
C TRP A 93 0.09 5.45 -4.85
N PHE A 94 1.41 5.44 -5.03
CA PHE A 94 2.30 6.32 -4.28
C PHE A 94 2.75 7.49 -5.17
N VAL A 95 2.29 8.70 -4.85
CA VAL A 95 2.53 9.91 -5.65
C VAL A 95 3.06 11.03 -4.78
N THR A 96 4.12 11.69 -5.22
CA THR A 96 4.55 12.97 -4.62
C THR A 96 3.51 14.05 -4.95
N ALA A 97 3.14 14.87 -3.98
CA ALA A 97 2.22 16.01 -4.13
C ALA A 97 2.35 16.92 -2.90
N GLU A 98 1.86 18.16 -2.98
CA GLU A 98 1.87 19.14 -1.88
C GLU A 98 0.57 19.11 -1.04
N SER A 99 -0.46 18.41 -1.52
CA SER A 99 -1.74 18.24 -0.83
C SER A 99 -2.44 16.94 -1.20
N GLU A 100 -3.42 16.52 -0.39
CA GLU A 100 -4.29 15.37 -0.68
C GLU A 100 -5.02 15.54 -2.02
N GLU A 101 -5.53 16.74 -2.28
CA GLU A 101 -6.25 17.07 -3.51
C GLU A 101 -5.33 16.97 -4.74
N GLU A 102 -4.11 17.49 -4.64
CA GLU A 102 -3.12 17.36 -5.72
C GLU A 102 -2.71 15.89 -5.94
N ALA A 103 -2.56 15.10 -4.88
CA ALA A 103 -2.24 13.67 -4.99
C ALA A 103 -3.34 12.90 -5.75
N ILE A 104 -4.60 13.15 -5.39
CA ILE A 104 -5.76 12.54 -6.04
C ILE A 104 -5.82 12.96 -7.52
N ASN A 105 -5.63 14.25 -7.81
CA ASN A 105 -5.63 14.77 -9.19
C ASN A 105 -4.48 14.20 -10.03
N ARG A 106 -3.30 13.97 -9.45
CA ARG A 106 -2.20 13.29 -10.13
C ARG A 106 -2.58 11.87 -10.51
N VAL A 107 -3.21 11.11 -9.61
CA VAL A 107 -3.69 9.76 -9.93
C VAL A 107 -4.80 9.79 -11.00
N ALA A 108 -5.72 10.77 -10.93
CA ALA A 108 -6.73 10.97 -11.95
C ALA A 108 -6.14 11.20 -13.35
N SER A 109 -5.03 11.95 -13.42
CA SER A 109 -4.33 12.24 -14.68
C SER A 109 -3.75 10.99 -15.37
N TYR A 110 -3.57 9.88 -14.63
CA TYR A 110 -3.18 8.59 -15.19
C TYR A 110 -4.35 7.81 -15.83
N GLY A 111 -5.53 8.43 -15.94
CA GLY A 111 -6.73 7.81 -16.50
C GLY A 111 -7.52 6.98 -15.48
N VAL A 112 -7.25 7.16 -14.19
CA VAL A 112 -7.89 6.42 -13.10
C VAL A 112 -9.14 7.17 -12.62
N ASN A 113 -10.26 6.46 -12.44
CA ASN A 113 -11.50 7.06 -11.96
C ASN A 113 -11.48 7.26 -10.42
N VAL A 114 -10.91 8.38 -9.97
CA VAL A 114 -10.69 8.66 -8.53
C VAL A 114 -11.92 9.16 -7.76
N HIS A 115 -12.94 9.67 -8.45
CA HIS A 115 -14.12 10.25 -7.79
C HIS A 115 -15.16 9.20 -7.38
N GLY A 116 -14.95 7.95 -7.81
CA GLY A 116 -15.93 6.89 -7.65
C GLY A 116 -17.15 7.11 -8.55
N ALA A 117 -17.77 6.02 -8.95
CA ALA A 117 -19.07 6.04 -9.61
C ALA A 117 -19.94 5.04 -8.87
N LYS A 118 -20.65 5.50 -7.85
CA LYS A 118 -21.72 4.70 -7.25
C LYS A 118 -22.93 4.85 -8.16
N ASN A 119 -23.24 3.82 -8.96
CA ASN A 119 -24.53 3.74 -9.60
C ASN A 119 -25.57 3.62 -8.47
N HIS A 120 -26.24 4.73 -8.18
CA HIS A 120 -27.26 4.81 -7.13
C HIS A 120 -28.57 4.09 -7.51
N TYR A 121 -28.64 3.59 -8.74
CA TYR A 121 -29.78 2.88 -9.30
C TYR A 121 -29.27 1.72 -10.15
N ASP A 122 -29.12 0.55 -9.55
CA ASP A 122 -29.22 -0.71 -10.29
C ASP A 122 -29.93 -1.70 -9.36
N TYR A 123 -31.23 -1.90 -9.60
CA TYR A 123 -32.05 -2.90 -8.91
C TYR A 123 -31.95 -4.23 -9.67
N ASP A 124 -30.80 -4.43 -10.32
CA ASP A 124 -30.58 -5.37 -11.40
C ASP A 124 -29.29 -6.10 -11.04
N CYS A 125 -29.42 -7.32 -10.52
CA CYS A 125 -28.37 -8.26 -10.11
C CYS A 125 -27.35 -8.57 -11.22
N THR A 126 -26.56 -7.58 -11.66
CA THR A 126 -25.66 -7.67 -12.83
C THR A 126 -24.19 -7.85 -12.46
N GLY A 127 -23.81 -7.67 -11.18
CA GLY A 127 -22.43 -7.89 -10.72
C GLY A 127 -21.43 -6.84 -11.21
N GLN A 128 -21.86 -5.58 -11.36
CA GLN A 128 -20.99 -4.48 -11.77
C GLN A 128 -20.00 -4.07 -10.67
N TRP A 129 -18.81 -3.67 -11.10
CA TRP A 129 -17.78 -3.13 -10.22
C TRP A 129 -17.97 -1.62 -10.05
N PHE A 130 -18.09 -1.14 -8.81
CA PHE A 130 -18.11 0.28 -8.50
C PHE A 130 -16.86 0.68 -7.71
N ALA A 131 -16.37 1.88 -7.93
CA ALA A 131 -15.21 2.41 -7.20
C ALA A 131 -15.69 3.30 -6.04
N ASP A 132 -15.19 3.04 -4.84
CA ASP A 132 -15.24 4.01 -3.74
C ASP A 132 -14.38 5.24 -4.09
N PRO A 133 -14.74 6.43 -3.58
CA PRO A 133 -13.90 7.61 -3.73
C PRO A 133 -12.49 7.35 -3.22
N ALA A 134 -11.49 7.79 -3.98
CA ALA A 134 -10.10 7.66 -3.61
C ALA A 134 -9.81 8.39 -2.29
N ARG A 135 -8.96 7.79 -1.46
CA ARG A 135 -8.48 8.39 -0.22
C ARG A 135 -6.98 8.62 -0.30
N ALA A 136 -6.54 9.83 -0.01
CA ALA A 136 -5.12 10.16 0.05
C ALA A 136 -4.67 10.28 1.51
N GLU A 137 -3.53 9.69 1.83
CA GLU A 137 -2.89 9.81 3.14
C GLU A 137 -1.41 10.19 2.96
N PHE A 138 -0.94 11.19 3.70
CA PHE A 138 0.45 11.62 3.61
C PHE A 138 1.38 10.64 4.34
N VAL A 139 2.28 10.02 3.58
CA VAL A 139 3.30 9.12 4.09
C VAL A 139 4.56 9.91 4.40
N LYS A 140 4.69 10.32 5.67
CA LYS A 140 5.77 11.18 6.17
C LYS A 140 7.19 10.71 5.85
N PHE A 141 7.44 9.41 5.85
CA PHE A 141 8.78 8.88 5.56
C PHE A 141 9.11 8.98 4.06
N MET A 142 8.20 8.55 3.18
CA MET A 142 8.40 8.62 1.72
C MET A 142 8.19 10.03 1.16
N GLN A 143 7.67 10.95 1.97
CA GLN A 143 7.37 12.34 1.57
C GLN A 143 6.47 12.37 0.33
N CYS A 144 5.49 11.46 0.32
CA CYS A 144 4.53 11.27 -0.75
C CYS A 144 3.15 10.97 -0.17
N TYR A 145 2.12 11.02 -1.00
CA TYR A 145 0.78 10.59 -0.69
C TYR A 145 0.54 9.16 -1.17
N ALA A 146 -0.07 8.34 -0.31
CA ALA A 146 -0.65 7.06 -0.69
C ALA A 146 -2.12 7.29 -1.07
N VAL A 147 -2.44 7.17 -2.35
CA VAL A 147 -3.80 7.32 -2.88
C VAL A 147 -4.38 5.92 -3.06
N THR A 148 -5.28 5.54 -2.16
CA THR A 148 -5.91 4.22 -2.14
C THR A 148 -7.28 4.28 -2.78
N MET A 149 -7.52 3.34 -3.67
CA MET A 149 -8.80 3.11 -4.33
C MET A 149 -9.29 1.70 -4.04
N ARG A 150 -10.60 1.58 -3.92
CA ARG A 150 -11.26 0.31 -3.71
C ARG A 150 -12.38 0.16 -4.73
N TRP A 151 -12.31 -0.89 -5.53
CA TRP A 151 -13.40 -1.37 -6.35
C TRP A 151 -14.12 -2.47 -5.59
N LEU A 152 -15.43 -2.42 -5.60
CA LEU A 152 -16.31 -3.38 -4.97
C LEU A 152 -17.21 -3.96 -6.04
N ARG A 153 -17.44 -5.26 -5.98
CA ARG A 153 -18.44 -5.93 -6.79
C ARG A 153 -19.75 -5.90 -6.04
N ASP A 154 -20.79 -5.36 -6.67
CA ASP A 154 -22.14 -5.46 -6.14
C ASP A 154 -22.60 -6.92 -6.24
N VAL A 155 -23.14 -7.49 -5.14
CA VAL A 155 -23.51 -8.92 -5.04
C VAL A 155 -25.01 -9.05 -4.87
#